data_AF-A0A8K0P4K1-F1
#
_entry.id   AF-A0A8K0P4K1-F1
#
_cell.length_a   1.000
_cell.length_b   1.000
_cell.length_c   1.000
_cell.angle_alpha   90.00
_cell.angle_beta   90.00
_cell.angle_gamma   90.00
#
_symmetry.space_group_name_H-M   'P 1'
#
loop_
_entity.id
_entity.type
_entity.pdbx_description
1 polymer ?
#
loop_
_entity_poly.entity_id
_entity_poly.type
_entity_poly.pdbx_seq_one_letter_code
_entity_poly.pdbx_strand_id
1 'polypeptide(L)'
;MTIVFSIIVLPNSEEEIRLVDDAFGKICNTINDLSMKVRTQAASLLGSMTHVSPKFLQQTLDKKLMSNMRKKRSAHERQWESVTSGEWSTGKRWADDVPRELVDADSVNLLGSSGACGAFVHGLEDEFLEVRSASVDSICWLSLNNTQFATLSLDFLVDMFNDEIEDVRLKAIDSLTRISHHIVLREDQLETILGALEDFSLDVREGLHRMLAACRLSTKGCLQMCVESLLDNLKKYPQVIKLIKI
;
A
#
# COMPACT_ATOMS: atom_id res chain seq x y z
N MET A 1 -30.39 9.22 13.19
CA MET A 1 -29.89 8.55 14.40
C MET A 1 -28.49 9.05 14.63
N THR A 2 -28.32 10.03 15.51
CA THR A 2 -27.04 10.68 15.79
C THR A 2 -26.15 9.68 16.52
N ILE A 3 -25.19 9.07 15.83
CA ILE A 3 -24.15 8.27 16.48
C ILE A 3 -23.32 9.28 17.28
N VAL A 4 -23.55 9.33 18.59
CA VAL A 4 -22.65 10.01 19.51
C VAL A 4 -21.35 9.21 19.42
N PHE A 5 -20.36 9.71 18.68
CA PHE A 5 -19.02 9.15 18.72
C PHE A 5 -18.59 9.21 20.20
N SER A 6 -18.46 8.05 20.85
CA SER A 6 -18.08 7.98 22.26
C SER A 6 -16.65 8.50 22.37
N ILE A 7 -16.50 9.73 22.84
CA ILE A 7 -15.19 10.33 23.14
C ILE A 7 -14.75 9.82 24.51
N ILE A 8 -13.48 9.44 24.62
CA ILE A 8 -12.84 9.04 25.86
C ILE A 8 -11.63 9.95 26.13
N VAL A 9 -11.27 10.09 27.40
CA VAL A 9 -10.05 10.76 27.84
C VAL A 9 -8.99 9.71 28.11
N LEU A 10 -7.81 9.87 27.54
CA LEU A 10 -6.71 8.91 27.72
C LEU A 10 -6.18 8.91 29.17
N PRO A 11 -5.81 7.76 29.74
CA PRO A 11 -5.22 7.71 31.07
C PRO A 11 -3.93 8.54 31.11
N ASN A 12 -3.84 9.50 32.05
CA ASN A 12 -2.70 10.42 32.22
C ASN A 12 -2.52 11.47 31.10
N SER A 13 -3.55 11.75 30.31
CA SER A 13 -3.55 12.84 29.32
C SER A 13 -4.90 13.58 29.36
N GLU A 14 -4.91 14.88 29.06
CA GLU A 14 -6.15 15.64 28.84
C GLU A 14 -6.67 15.48 27.39
N GLU A 15 -6.01 14.65 26.58
CA GLU A 15 -6.40 14.41 25.19
C GLU A 15 -7.68 13.56 25.09
N GLU A 16 -8.65 14.12 24.37
CA GLU A 16 -9.88 13.46 23.97
C GLU A 16 -9.69 12.71 22.64
N ILE A 17 -10.08 11.44 22.62
CA ILE A 17 -10.02 10.59 21.42
C ILE A 17 -11.35 9.85 21.23
N ARG A 18 -11.73 9.59 19.98
CA ARG A 18 -12.89 8.74 19.68
C ARG A 18 -12.54 7.29 20.08
N LEU A 19 -13.45 6.63 20.79
CA LEU A 19 -13.28 5.24 21.23
C LEU A 19 -12.88 4.28 20.09
N VAL A 20 -13.45 4.49 18.89
CA VAL A 20 -13.10 3.69 17.71
C VAL A 20 -11.65 3.88 17.26
N ASP A 21 -11.10 5.09 17.37
CA ASP A 21 -9.71 5.38 17.00
C ASP A 21 -8.74 4.84 18.04
N ASP A 22 -9.07 4.98 19.34
CA ASP A 22 -8.27 4.37 20.43
C ASP A 22 -8.24 2.84 20.33
N ALA A 23 -9.40 2.21 20.08
CA ALA A 23 -9.48 0.78 19.87
C ALA A 23 -8.67 0.35 18.64
N PHE A 24 -8.77 1.09 17.54
CA PHE A 24 -8.02 0.81 16.30
C PHE A 24 -6.51 0.87 16.56
N GLY A 25 -6.04 1.92 17.23
CA GLY A 25 -4.64 2.09 17.61
C GLY A 25 -4.10 0.95 18.47
N LYS A 26 -4.88 0.48 19.44
CA LYS A 26 -4.54 -0.69 20.26
C LYS A 26 -4.45 -1.98 19.44
N ILE A 27 -5.36 -2.20 18.50
CA ILE A 27 -5.32 -3.37 17.62
C ILE A 27 -4.12 -3.29 16.68
N CYS A 28 -3.78 -2.10 16.16
CA CYS A 28 -2.59 -1.91 15.36
C CYS A 28 -1.31 -2.32 16.10
N ASN A 29 -1.18 -2.01 17.39
CA ASN A 29 -0.03 -2.49 18.19
C ASN A 29 0.07 -4.01 18.23
N THR A 30 -1.06 -4.74 18.22
CA THR A 30 -1.08 -6.21 18.25
C THR A 30 -0.61 -6.87 16.95
N ILE A 31 -0.39 -6.09 15.88
CA ILE A 31 0.32 -6.57 14.69
C ILE A 31 1.77 -6.94 15.01
N ASN A 32 2.35 -6.41 16.09
CA ASN A 32 3.72 -6.75 16.50
C ASN A 32 3.77 -7.86 17.57
N ASP A 33 2.68 -8.62 17.78
CA ASP A 33 2.63 -9.67 18.78
C ASP A 33 3.52 -10.88 18.42
N LEU A 34 4.08 -11.55 19.42
CA LEU A 34 4.93 -12.74 19.24
C LEU A 34 4.15 -13.91 18.62
N SER A 35 2.84 -13.99 18.86
CA SER A 35 1.97 -15.02 18.34
C SER A 35 1.45 -14.65 16.96
N MET A 36 1.87 -15.41 15.93
CA MET A 36 1.33 -15.29 14.58
C MET A 36 -0.22 -15.28 14.56
N LYS A 37 -0.88 -16.11 15.38
CA LYS A 37 -2.34 -16.15 15.45
C LYS A 37 -2.95 -14.82 15.91
N VAL A 38 -2.29 -14.14 16.86
CA VAL A 38 -2.71 -12.82 17.33
C VAL A 38 -2.53 -11.80 16.22
N ARG A 39 -1.37 -11.80 15.55
CA ARG A 39 -1.09 -10.91 14.42
C ARG A 39 -2.12 -11.06 13.28
N THR A 40 -2.42 -12.29 12.87
CA THR A 40 -3.41 -12.58 11.81
C THR A 40 -4.81 -12.10 12.22
N GLN A 41 -5.20 -12.32 13.47
CA GLN A 41 -6.50 -11.88 13.98
C GLN A 41 -6.57 -10.36 14.08
N ALA A 42 -5.48 -9.72 14.50
CA ALA A 42 -5.34 -8.27 14.56
C ALA A 42 -5.51 -7.65 13.17
N ALA A 43 -4.74 -8.15 12.18
CA ALA A 43 -4.83 -7.70 10.80
C ALA A 43 -6.27 -7.80 10.29
N SER A 44 -6.88 -8.98 10.42
CA SER A 44 -8.27 -9.23 10.01
C SER A 44 -9.27 -8.27 10.67
N LEU A 45 -9.09 -7.96 11.96
CA LEU A 45 -9.98 -7.07 12.70
C LEU A 45 -9.89 -5.64 12.19
N LEU A 46 -8.67 -5.14 11.88
CA LEU A 46 -8.47 -3.79 11.34
C LEU A 46 -9.28 -3.56 10.06
N GLY A 47 -9.37 -4.57 9.18
CA GLY A 47 -10.16 -4.50 7.94
C GLY A 47 -11.66 -4.25 8.15
N SER A 48 -12.20 -4.63 9.31
CA SER A 48 -13.61 -4.45 9.66
C SER A 48 -13.94 -3.07 10.26
N MET A 49 -12.93 -2.30 10.64
CA MET A 49 -13.10 -1.05 11.39
C MET A 49 -13.32 0.16 10.47
N THR A 50 -14.40 0.17 9.69
CA THR A 50 -14.66 1.17 8.63
C THR A 50 -14.95 2.60 9.12
N HIS A 51 -15.19 2.80 10.42
CA HIS A 51 -15.51 4.11 11.01
C HIS A 51 -14.32 4.81 11.68
N VAL A 52 -13.13 4.21 11.60
CA VAL A 52 -11.88 4.83 12.04
C VAL A 52 -11.62 6.11 11.25
N SER A 53 -10.91 7.06 11.86
CA SER A 53 -10.60 8.34 11.23
C SER A 53 -9.59 8.15 10.10
N PRO A 54 -9.67 8.96 9.03
CA PRO A 54 -8.69 8.93 7.94
C PRO A 54 -7.25 9.11 8.45
N LYS A 55 -7.05 9.89 9.52
CA LYS A 55 -5.74 10.09 10.14
C LYS A 55 -5.12 8.78 10.62
N PHE A 56 -5.88 7.95 11.35
CA PHE A 56 -5.39 6.67 11.86
C PHE A 56 -5.17 5.67 10.73
N LEU A 57 -6.03 5.64 9.71
CA LEU A 57 -5.80 4.83 8.51
C LEU A 57 -4.50 5.22 7.81
N GLN A 58 -4.27 6.50 7.58
CA GLN A 58 -3.05 6.99 6.93
C GLN A 58 -1.80 6.57 7.71
N GLN A 59 -1.84 6.66 9.04
CA GLN A 59 -0.73 6.24 9.90
C GLN A 59 -0.36 4.76 9.71
N THR A 60 -1.32 3.87 9.44
CA THR A 60 -1.01 2.44 9.20
C THR A 60 -0.10 2.18 8.00
N LEU A 61 -0.05 3.12 7.05
CA LEU A 61 0.78 3.06 5.85
C LEU A 61 2.06 3.90 5.98
N ASP A 62 2.29 4.58 7.11
CA ASP A 62 3.49 5.39 7.30
C ASP A 62 4.74 4.51 7.45
N LYS A 63 5.61 4.51 6.44
CA LYS A 63 6.94 3.86 6.48
C LYS A 63 7.94 4.60 7.40
N LYS A 64 7.57 5.72 8.02
CA LYS A 64 8.49 6.59 8.79
C LYS A 64 9.13 5.90 9.99
N LEU A 65 8.47 4.89 10.56
CA LEU A 65 9.03 4.08 11.66
C LEU A 65 10.11 3.08 11.20
N MET A 66 10.23 2.82 9.88
CA MET A 66 11.20 1.89 9.29
C MET A 66 12.53 2.53 8.90
N SER A 67 12.64 3.86 8.99
CA SER A 67 13.90 4.55 8.79
C SER A 67 14.34 5.20 10.09
N ASN A 68 15.59 5.00 10.51
CA ASN A 68 16.26 5.88 11.48
C ASN A 68 16.38 7.31 10.92
N MET A 69 15.25 8.02 10.73
CA MET A 69 15.12 9.30 10.01
C MET A 69 15.92 9.37 8.71
N ARG A 70 16.11 8.25 8.02
CA ARG A 70 16.82 8.20 6.74
C ARG A 70 15.79 8.00 5.64
N LYS A 71 15.24 9.11 5.15
CA LYS A 71 14.56 9.13 3.84
C LYS A 71 15.53 8.53 2.82
N LYS A 72 15.31 7.29 2.39
CA LYS A 72 15.80 6.86 1.07
C LYS A 72 14.84 7.49 0.07
N ARG A 73 15.28 8.57 -0.56
CA ARG A 73 14.53 9.30 -1.60
C ARG A 73 13.99 8.30 -2.63
N SER A 74 12.73 8.43 -2.99
CA SER A 74 12.14 7.67 -4.11
C SER A 74 12.85 8.05 -5.41
N ALA A 75 12.90 7.14 -6.39
CA ALA A 75 13.43 7.45 -7.73
C ALA A 75 12.73 8.68 -8.34
N HIS A 76 11.43 8.82 -8.08
CA HIS A 76 10.59 9.97 -8.46
C HIS A 76 11.12 11.31 -7.92
N GLU A 77 11.58 11.34 -6.68
CA GLU A 77 12.08 12.55 -6.02
C GLU A 77 13.45 12.97 -6.58
N ARG A 78 14.31 12.00 -6.92
CA ARG A 78 15.62 12.25 -7.55
C ARG A 78 15.47 12.74 -8.99
N GLN A 79 14.51 12.20 -9.71
CA GLN A 79 14.28 12.52 -11.11
C GLN A 79 13.62 13.90 -11.25
N TRP A 80 12.65 14.23 -10.37
CA TRP A 80 12.00 15.53 -10.33
C TRP A 80 12.98 16.68 -10.04
N GLU A 81 13.87 16.55 -9.05
CA GLU A 81 14.90 17.58 -8.77
C GLU A 81 15.85 17.76 -9.95
N SER A 82 16.26 16.67 -10.62
CA SER A 82 17.18 16.76 -11.78
C SER A 82 16.55 17.51 -12.97
N VAL A 83 15.23 17.41 -13.15
CA VAL A 83 14.51 18.13 -14.22
C VAL A 83 14.10 19.55 -13.82
N THR A 84 13.84 19.81 -12.54
CA THR A 84 13.45 21.15 -12.06
C THR A 84 14.63 22.07 -11.76
N SER A 85 15.81 21.55 -11.41
CA SER A 85 17.00 22.36 -11.15
C SER A 85 17.73 22.81 -12.42
N GLY A 86 17.48 22.16 -13.57
CA GLY A 86 18.15 22.46 -14.83
C GLY A 86 19.67 22.21 -14.82
N GLU A 87 20.21 21.61 -13.76
CA GLU A 87 21.63 21.36 -13.61
C GLU A 87 22.01 20.02 -14.24
N TRP A 88 22.58 20.09 -15.45
CA TRP A 88 23.27 18.95 -16.04
C TRP A 88 24.52 18.61 -15.19
N SER A 89 24.57 17.37 -14.74
CA SER A 89 25.58 16.82 -13.82
C SER A 89 27.02 17.10 -14.26
N THR A 90 27.73 17.95 -13.52
CA THR A 90 29.20 17.93 -13.44
C THR A 90 29.56 17.23 -12.14
N GLY A 91 30.17 16.04 -12.26
CA GLY A 91 30.31 15.04 -11.20
C GLY A 91 31.15 15.43 -9.98
N LYS A 92 30.65 16.33 -9.13
CA LYS A 92 31.13 16.55 -7.75
C LYS A 92 30.00 17.11 -6.89
N ARG A 93 29.43 16.31 -5.98
CA ARG A 93 28.90 16.73 -4.66
C ARG A 93 28.34 15.53 -3.88
N TRP A 94 29.13 15.03 -2.93
CA TRP A 94 28.69 14.14 -1.84
C TRP A 94 28.44 14.92 -0.54
N ALA A 95 28.45 16.26 -0.60
CA ALA A 95 28.50 17.13 0.59
C ALA A 95 27.19 17.88 0.90
N ASP A 96 26.14 17.73 0.08
CA ASP A 96 24.84 18.39 0.29
C ASP A 96 23.81 17.49 1.02
N ASP A 97 24.22 16.29 1.46
CA ASP A 97 23.43 15.29 2.22
C ASP A 97 23.24 15.64 3.71
N VAL A 98 22.94 16.91 4.03
CA VAL A 98 22.58 17.33 5.40
C VAL A 98 21.07 17.60 5.44
N PRO A 99 20.26 16.74 6.08
CA PRO A 99 18.82 16.96 6.20
C PRO A 99 18.49 18.28 6.91
N ARG A 100 17.77 19.18 6.24
CA ARG A 100 17.23 20.43 6.80
C ARG A 100 15.71 20.36 6.94
N GLU A 101 15.21 19.42 7.75
CA GLU A 101 13.84 19.52 8.26
C GLU A 101 13.85 19.17 9.76
N LEU A 102 13.62 20.19 10.58
CA LEU A 102 13.27 20.03 11.99
C LEU A 102 11.84 19.49 12.01
N VAL A 103 11.70 18.22 12.37
CA VAL A 103 10.38 17.58 12.53
C VAL A 103 9.66 18.25 13.69
N ASP A 104 8.42 18.68 13.45
CA ASP A 104 7.56 19.33 14.42
C ASP A 104 7.27 18.39 15.61
N ALA A 105 7.55 18.85 16.84
CA ALA A 105 7.49 18.02 18.05
C ALA A 105 6.06 17.52 18.35
N ASP A 106 5.03 18.25 17.91
CA ASP A 106 3.63 17.85 18.07
C ASP A 106 3.26 16.66 17.16
N SER A 107 3.95 16.50 16.03
CA SER A 107 3.79 15.31 15.18
C SER A 107 4.37 14.05 15.84
N VAL A 108 5.40 14.21 16.69
CA VAL A 108 6.09 13.09 17.36
C VAL A 108 5.28 12.56 18.55
N ASN A 109 4.58 13.41 19.30
CA ASN A 109 3.73 12.98 20.42
C ASN A 109 2.48 12.20 19.96
N LEU A 110 1.89 12.56 18.82
CA LEU A 110 0.74 11.83 18.24
C LEU A 110 1.15 10.55 17.49
N LEU A 111 2.39 10.47 16.99
CA LEU A 111 2.94 9.26 16.37
C LEU A 111 3.35 8.20 17.41
N GLY A 112 3.83 8.62 18.59
CA GLY A 112 4.22 7.71 19.68
C GLY A 112 3.04 7.11 20.46
N SER A 113 1.88 7.78 20.47
CA SER A 113 0.73 7.40 21.31
C SER A 113 -0.34 6.59 20.58
N SER A 114 -0.39 6.69 19.24
CA SER A 114 -1.50 6.16 18.43
C SER A 114 -1.44 4.64 18.20
N GLY A 115 -0.28 3.99 18.31
CA GLY A 115 -0.12 2.55 18.01
C GLY A 115 -0.42 2.11 16.56
N ALA A 116 -1.02 3.00 15.76
CA ALA A 116 -1.38 2.77 14.36
C ALA A 116 -0.22 2.92 13.38
N CYS A 117 0.86 3.61 13.76
CA CYS A 117 1.95 3.95 12.84
C CYS A 117 2.62 2.70 12.26
N GLY A 118 2.61 2.57 10.93
CA GLY A 118 3.25 1.48 10.21
C GLY A 118 2.59 0.10 10.37
N ALA A 119 1.41 0.00 10.99
CA ALA A 119 0.79 -1.29 11.30
C ALA A 119 0.55 -2.18 10.06
N PHE A 120 0.03 -1.62 8.96
CA PHE A 120 -0.13 -2.41 7.73
C PHE A 120 1.18 -2.61 6.99
N VAL A 121 2.16 -1.70 7.13
CA VAL A 121 3.51 -1.93 6.60
C VAL A 121 4.10 -3.19 7.24
N HIS A 122 4.07 -3.30 8.56
CA HIS A 122 4.51 -4.50 9.28
C HIS A 122 3.70 -5.74 8.91
N GLY A 123 2.37 -5.62 8.80
CA GLY A 123 1.52 -6.75 8.44
C GLY A 123 1.80 -7.29 7.02
N LEU A 124 2.15 -6.43 6.07
CA LEU A 124 2.52 -6.82 4.70
C LEU A 124 3.92 -7.40 4.60
N GLU A 125 4.84 -6.98 5.48
CA GLU A 125 6.23 -7.46 5.54
C GLU A 125 6.42 -8.63 6.53
N ASP A 126 5.33 -9.22 7.04
CA ASP A 126 5.39 -10.30 8.03
C ASP A 126 6.00 -11.59 7.46
N GLU A 127 6.72 -12.32 8.32
CA GLU A 127 7.34 -13.60 7.97
C GLU A 127 6.32 -14.69 7.59
N PHE A 128 5.07 -14.58 8.07
CA PHE A 128 4.01 -15.55 7.80
C PHE A 128 3.02 -15.06 6.74
N LEU A 129 2.72 -15.93 5.78
CA LEU A 129 1.78 -15.64 4.70
C LEU A 129 0.36 -15.34 5.21
N GLU A 130 -0.02 -15.91 6.36
CA GLU A 130 -1.35 -15.70 6.97
C GLU A 130 -1.55 -14.25 7.39
N VAL A 131 -0.52 -13.64 7.97
CA VAL A 131 -0.55 -12.23 8.39
C VAL A 131 -0.52 -11.31 7.17
N ARG A 132 0.35 -11.61 6.19
CA ARG A 132 0.41 -10.89 4.92
C ARG A 132 -0.94 -10.90 4.20
N SER A 133 -1.54 -12.07 4.05
CA SER A 133 -2.84 -12.26 3.43
C SER A 133 -3.95 -11.50 4.15
N ALA A 134 -4.01 -11.60 5.48
CA ALA A 134 -5.00 -10.87 6.28
C ALA A 134 -4.83 -9.35 6.18
N SER A 135 -3.59 -8.88 6.04
CA SER A 135 -3.28 -7.45 5.86
C SER A 135 -3.72 -6.95 4.49
N VAL A 136 -3.43 -7.70 3.40
CA VAL A 136 -3.91 -7.38 2.04
C VAL A 136 -5.44 -7.32 2.00
N ASP A 137 -6.12 -8.33 2.56
CA ASP A 137 -7.59 -8.34 2.63
C ASP A 137 -8.10 -7.10 3.37
N SER A 138 -7.50 -6.78 4.51
CA SER A 138 -7.94 -5.66 5.34
C SER A 138 -7.75 -4.31 4.67
N ILE A 139 -6.62 -4.12 3.97
CA ILE A 139 -6.40 -2.94 3.13
C ILE A 139 -7.49 -2.87 2.06
N CYS A 140 -7.81 -3.98 1.37
CA CYS A 140 -8.86 -3.99 0.36
C CYS A 140 -10.23 -3.56 0.93
N TRP A 141 -10.64 -4.12 2.07
CA TRP A 141 -11.92 -3.81 2.70
C TRP A 141 -12.03 -2.34 3.12
N LEU A 142 -10.96 -1.77 3.67
CA LEU A 142 -10.92 -0.35 4.04
C LEU A 142 -10.92 0.55 2.80
N SER A 143 -10.18 0.17 1.76
CA SER A 143 -10.08 0.89 0.48
C SER A 143 -11.40 0.92 -0.29
N LEU A 144 -12.22 -0.13 -0.21
CA LEU A 144 -13.57 -0.14 -0.80
C LEU A 144 -14.51 0.89 -0.20
N ASN A 145 -14.27 1.32 1.04
CA ASN A 145 -15.10 2.30 1.74
C ASN A 145 -14.44 3.68 1.80
N ASN A 146 -13.19 3.82 1.34
CA ASN A 146 -12.41 5.04 1.44
C ASN A 146 -11.47 5.18 0.24
N THR A 147 -11.89 5.98 -0.75
CA THR A 147 -11.14 6.23 -1.99
C THR A 147 -9.78 6.89 -1.75
N GLN A 148 -9.67 7.75 -0.73
CA GLN A 148 -8.38 8.37 -0.37
C GLN A 148 -7.41 7.31 0.15
N PHE A 149 -7.88 6.41 1.02
CA PHE A 149 -7.08 5.30 1.51
C PHE A 149 -6.72 4.32 0.38
N ALA A 150 -7.65 4.04 -0.54
CA ALA A 150 -7.38 3.24 -1.74
C ALA A 150 -6.19 3.78 -2.53
N THR A 151 -6.16 5.09 -2.76
CA THR A 151 -5.05 5.74 -3.47
C THR A 151 -3.73 5.63 -2.72
N LEU A 152 -3.74 5.80 -1.39
CA LEU A 152 -2.52 5.69 -0.57
C LEU A 152 -2.01 4.26 -0.45
N SER A 153 -2.92 3.27 -0.44
CA SER A 153 -2.58 1.86 -0.34
C SER A 153 -2.08 1.25 -1.66
N LEU A 154 -2.25 1.96 -2.78
CA LEU A 154 -1.99 1.44 -4.11
C LEU A 154 -0.55 0.94 -4.29
N ASP A 155 0.45 1.75 -3.92
CA ASP A 155 1.86 1.36 -4.06
C ASP A 155 2.17 0.11 -3.23
N PHE A 156 1.57 -0.02 -2.03
CA PHE A 156 1.75 -1.19 -1.17
C PHE A 156 1.14 -2.46 -1.78
N LEU A 157 -0.06 -2.37 -2.35
CA LEU A 157 -0.71 -3.51 -3.01
C LEU A 157 0.04 -3.93 -4.28
N VAL A 158 0.61 -2.97 -5.02
CA VAL A 158 1.46 -3.26 -6.19
C VAL A 158 2.77 -3.92 -5.75
N ASP A 159 3.38 -3.49 -4.65
CA ASP A 159 4.58 -4.13 -4.10
C ASP A 159 4.33 -5.63 -3.80
N MET A 160 3.13 -6.00 -3.32
CA MET A 160 2.74 -7.40 -3.06
C MET A 160 2.66 -8.29 -4.31
N PHE A 161 2.74 -7.74 -5.53
CA PHE A 161 2.80 -8.55 -6.75
C PHE A 161 4.14 -9.27 -6.89
N ASN A 162 5.17 -8.84 -6.16
CA ASN A 162 6.47 -9.48 -6.12
C ASN A 162 6.65 -10.37 -4.87
N ASP A 163 5.56 -10.67 -4.17
CA ASP A 163 5.59 -11.56 -3.01
C ASP A 163 6.07 -12.97 -3.40
N GLU A 164 6.87 -13.58 -2.55
CA GLU A 164 7.41 -14.93 -2.77
C GLU A 164 6.32 -16.02 -2.80
N ILE A 165 5.17 -15.78 -2.15
CA ILE A 165 4.05 -16.73 -2.06
C ILE A 165 2.98 -16.38 -3.09
N GLU A 166 2.64 -17.36 -3.94
CA GLU A 166 1.63 -17.23 -5.00
C GLU A 166 0.27 -16.75 -4.50
N ASP A 167 -0.23 -17.33 -3.39
CA ASP A 167 -1.52 -16.97 -2.81
C ASP A 167 -1.58 -15.49 -2.40
N VAL A 168 -0.47 -14.93 -1.92
CA VAL A 168 -0.40 -13.51 -1.53
C VAL A 168 -0.42 -12.63 -2.77
N ARG A 169 0.33 -12.99 -3.82
CA ARG A 169 0.30 -12.28 -5.11
C ARG A 169 -1.10 -12.26 -5.71
N LEU A 170 -1.76 -13.42 -5.78
CA LEU A 170 -3.15 -13.54 -6.26
C LEU A 170 -4.11 -12.64 -5.48
N LYS A 171 -3.98 -12.66 -4.15
CA LYS A 171 -4.82 -11.84 -3.27
C LYS A 171 -4.60 -10.34 -3.47
N ALA A 172 -3.38 -9.91 -3.76
CA ALA A 172 -3.09 -8.52 -4.11
C ALA A 172 -3.73 -8.11 -5.45
N ILE A 173 -3.64 -8.98 -6.46
CA ILE A 173 -4.25 -8.79 -7.78
C ILE A 173 -5.78 -8.67 -7.68
N ASP A 174 -6.41 -9.59 -6.95
CA ASP A 174 -7.86 -9.54 -6.73
C ASP A 174 -8.26 -8.29 -5.94
N SER A 175 -7.47 -7.89 -4.95
CA SER A 175 -7.70 -6.68 -4.17
C SER A 175 -7.65 -5.42 -5.02
N LEU A 176 -6.64 -5.27 -5.90
CA LEU A 176 -6.55 -4.16 -6.84
C LEU A 176 -7.67 -4.16 -7.87
N THR A 177 -8.08 -5.35 -8.34
CA THR A 177 -9.23 -5.50 -9.26
C THR A 177 -10.50 -4.96 -8.60
N ARG A 178 -10.75 -5.29 -7.33
CA ARG A 178 -11.93 -4.83 -6.57
C ARG A 178 -11.96 -3.31 -6.36
N ILE A 179 -10.80 -2.70 -6.08
CA ILE A 179 -10.71 -1.25 -5.85
C ILE A 179 -10.38 -0.44 -7.11
N SER A 180 -10.34 -1.09 -8.29
CA SER A 180 -9.94 -0.50 -9.58
C SER A 180 -10.66 0.81 -9.93
N HIS A 181 -11.92 0.95 -9.53
CA HIS A 181 -12.72 2.15 -9.75
C HIS A 181 -12.32 3.36 -8.89
N HIS A 182 -11.53 3.16 -7.84
CA HIS A 182 -11.00 4.19 -6.94
C HIS A 182 -9.58 4.63 -7.30
N ILE A 183 -8.90 3.92 -8.20
CA ILE A 183 -7.48 4.12 -8.48
C ILE A 183 -7.22 4.40 -9.97
N VAL A 184 -6.11 5.07 -10.23
CA VAL A 184 -5.58 5.27 -11.59
C VAL A 184 -4.11 4.87 -11.57
N LEU A 185 -3.74 3.94 -12.45
CA LEU A 185 -2.37 3.42 -12.53
C LEU A 185 -1.45 4.43 -13.21
N ARG A 186 -0.37 4.77 -12.52
CA ARG A 186 0.77 5.52 -13.06
C ARG A 186 1.71 4.60 -13.82
N GLU A 187 2.63 5.20 -14.57
CA GLU A 187 3.60 4.49 -15.40
C GLU A 187 4.50 3.56 -14.57
N ASP A 188 5.04 4.02 -13.45
CA ASP A 188 5.91 3.26 -12.53
C ASP A 188 5.21 2.02 -11.95
N GLN A 189 3.94 2.18 -11.55
CA GLN A 189 3.12 1.09 -11.02
C GLN A 189 2.80 0.07 -12.12
N LEU A 190 2.46 0.57 -13.31
CA LEU A 190 2.12 -0.26 -14.45
C LEU A 190 3.32 -1.10 -14.91
N GLU A 191 4.54 -0.55 -14.95
CA GLU A 191 5.75 -1.32 -15.26
C GLU A 191 5.91 -2.52 -14.32
N THR A 192 5.71 -2.30 -13.02
CA THR A 192 5.78 -3.37 -12.00
C THR A 192 4.70 -4.43 -12.25
N ILE A 193 3.46 -4.01 -12.50
CA ILE A 193 2.32 -4.89 -12.80
C ILE A 193 2.56 -5.71 -14.07
N LEU A 194 3.09 -5.08 -15.14
CA LEU A 194 3.36 -5.75 -16.41
C LEU A 194 4.52 -6.74 -16.28
N GLY A 195 5.51 -6.49 -15.41
CA GLY A 195 6.55 -7.47 -15.07
C GLY A 195 5.96 -8.77 -14.50
N ALA A 196 4.89 -8.67 -13.72
CA ALA A 196 4.20 -9.84 -13.16
C ALA A 196 3.47 -10.69 -14.22
N LEU A 197 3.29 -10.21 -15.47
CA LEU A 197 2.76 -11.04 -16.57
C LEU A 197 3.70 -12.20 -16.93
N GLU A 198 4.97 -12.14 -16.53
CA GLU A 198 5.93 -13.23 -16.70
C GLU A 198 5.89 -14.29 -15.59
N ASP A 199 4.93 -14.20 -14.66
CA ASP A 199 4.79 -15.16 -13.56
C ASP A 199 4.67 -16.61 -14.07
N PHE A 200 5.24 -17.53 -13.30
CA PHE A 200 5.17 -18.97 -13.59
C PHE A 200 3.73 -19.49 -13.45
N SER A 201 2.98 -18.99 -12.48
CA SER A 201 1.59 -19.35 -12.23
C SER A 201 0.68 -18.85 -13.35
N LEU A 202 -0.15 -19.76 -13.86
CA LEU A 202 -1.19 -19.41 -14.83
C LEU A 202 -2.27 -18.54 -14.19
N ASP A 203 -2.63 -18.84 -12.93
CA ASP A 203 -3.70 -18.14 -12.21
C ASP A 203 -3.31 -16.69 -11.95
N VAL A 204 -2.05 -16.43 -11.60
CA VAL A 204 -1.52 -15.06 -11.44
C VAL A 204 -1.64 -14.29 -12.77
N ARG A 205 -1.19 -14.89 -13.87
CA ARG A 205 -1.30 -14.25 -15.19
C ARG A 205 -2.75 -13.96 -15.55
N GLU A 206 -3.66 -14.92 -15.36
CA GLU A 206 -5.09 -14.70 -15.64
C GLU A 206 -5.66 -13.57 -14.78
N GLY A 207 -5.36 -13.58 -13.48
CA GLY A 207 -5.73 -12.51 -12.57
C GLY A 207 -5.28 -11.14 -13.07
N LEU A 208 -4.03 -11.02 -13.53
CA LEU A 208 -3.48 -9.79 -14.08
C LEU A 208 -4.23 -9.32 -15.33
N HIS A 209 -4.56 -10.23 -16.25
CA HIS A 209 -5.37 -9.90 -17.43
C HIS A 209 -6.73 -9.31 -17.03
N ARG A 210 -7.41 -9.93 -16.04
CA ARG A 210 -8.69 -9.41 -15.51
C ARG A 210 -8.52 -8.05 -14.82
N MET A 211 -7.45 -7.89 -14.04
CA MET A 211 -7.16 -6.65 -13.33
C MET A 211 -6.88 -5.50 -14.30
N LEU A 212 -6.00 -5.71 -15.30
CA LEU A 212 -5.66 -4.73 -16.32
C LEU A 212 -6.88 -4.31 -17.15
N ALA A 213 -7.82 -5.22 -17.39
CA ALA A 213 -9.08 -4.90 -18.06
C ALA A 213 -10.02 -4.01 -17.22
N ALA A 214 -9.92 -4.07 -15.88
CA ALA A 214 -10.74 -3.28 -14.96
C ALA A 214 -10.11 -1.92 -14.60
N CYS A 215 -8.78 -1.81 -14.65
CA CYS A 215 -8.05 -0.64 -14.20
C CYS A 215 -8.10 0.55 -15.17
N ARG A 216 -7.99 1.76 -14.63
CA ARG A 216 -7.80 2.99 -15.41
C ARG A 216 -6.31 3.32 -15.48
N LEU A 217 -5.85 3.71 -16.67
CA LEU A 217 -4.47 4.10 -16.92
C LEU A 217 -4.37 5.63 -17.01
N SER A 218 -3.29 6.20 -16.44
CA SER A 218 -3.11 7.66 -16.33
C SER A 218 -2.87 8.36 -17.67
N THR A 219 -2.21 7.70 -18.63
CA THR A 219 -1.81 8.33 -19.90
C THR A 219 -1.99 7.40 -21.11
N LYS A 220 -1.97 7.99 -22.31
CA LYS A 220 -1.91 7.23 -23.58
C LYS A 220 -0.66 6.35 -23.65
N GLY A 221 0.47 6.80 -23.11
CA GLY A 221 1.72 6.02 -23.06
C GLY A 221 1.55 4.74 -22.26
N CYS A 222 0.92 4.84 -21.07
CA CYS A 222 0.57 3.67 -20.26
C CYS A 222 -0.32 2.67 -21.02
N LEU A 223 -1.31 3.16 -21.77
CA LEU A 223 -2.17 2.30 -22.58
C LEU A 223 -1.39 1.57 -23.67
N GLN A 224 -0.51 2.28 -24.38
CA GLN A 224 0.32 1.68 -25.42
C GLN A 224 1.24 0.60 -24.84
N MET A 225 1.95 0.92 -23.75
CA MET A 225 2.83 -0.03 -23.05
C MET A 225 2.06 -1.27 -22.59
N CYS A 226 0.87 -1.08 -21.99
CA CYS A 226 0.02 -2.20 -21.58
C CYS A 226 -0.36 -3.10 -22.76
N VAL A 227 -0.80 -2.52 -23.88
CA VAL A 227 -1.20 -3.31 -25.07
C VAL A 227 -0.02 -4.07 -25.67
N GLU A 228 1.14 -3.43 -25.79
CA GLU A 228 2.35 -4.07 -26.32
C GLU A 228 2.79 -5.25 -25.45
N SER A 229 2.88 -5.05 -24.12
CA SER A 229 3.23 -6.13 -23.19
C SER A 229 2.22 -7.27 -23.18
N LEU A 230 0.91 -6.98 -23.27
CA LEU A 230 -0.12 -8.01 -23.38
C LEU A 230 0.02 -8.83 -24.67
N LEU A 231 0.26 -8.17 -25.80
CA LEU A 231 0.47 -8.85 -27.09
C LEU A 231 1.70 -9.76 -27.06
N ASP A 232 2.80 -9.30 -26.46
CA ASP A 232 4.02 -10.09 -26.32
C ASP A 232 3.84 -11.27 -25.35
N ASN A 233 3.10 -11.05 -24.26
CA ASN A 233 2.73 -12.12 -23.33
C ASN A 233 1.91 -13.22 -24.03
N LEU A 234 0.95 -12.85 -24.89
CA LEU A 234 0.12 -13.81 -25.64
C LEU A 234 0.93 -14.62 -26.66
N LYS A 235 1.96 -14.02 -27.28
CA LYS A 235 2.89 -14.75 -28.17
C LYS A 235 3.71 -15.76 -27.39
N LYS A 236 4.16 -15.40 -26.18
CA LYS A 236 5.00 -16.24 -25.30
C LYS A 236 4.20 -17.36 -24.63
N TYR A 237 2.94 -17.09 -24.28
CA TYR A 237 2.04 -18.04 -23.61
C TYR A 237 0.71 -18.21 -24.37
N PRO A 238 0.67 -18.95 -25.49
CA PRO A 238 -0.53 -19.13 -26.31
C PRO A 238 -1.70 -19.80 -25.58
N GLN A 239 -1.44 -20.50 -24.48
CA GLN A 239 -2.46 -21.11 -23.63
C GLN A 239 -3.43 -20.09 -23.03
N VAL A 240 -2.97 -18.85 -22.81
CA VAL A 240 -3.81 -17.75 -22.27
C VAL A 240 -4.88 -17.34 -23.29
N ILE A 241 -4.61 -17.45 -24.60
CA ILE A 241 -5.54 -17.11 -25.69
C ILE A 241 -6.83 -17.94 -25.62
N LYS A 242 -6.77 -19.19 -25.15
CA LYS A 242 -7.94 -20.07 -25.09
C LYS A 242 -9.02 -19.60 -24.11
N LEU A 243 -8.67 -18.69 -23.20
CA LEU A 243 -9.54 -18.18 -22.13
C LEU A 243 -10.11 -16.78 -22.44
N ILE A 244 -9.54 -16.03 -23.40
CA ILE A 244 -10.05 -14.72 -23.86
C ILE A 244 -11.24 -14.90 -24.83
N LYS A 245 -12.11 -15.87 -24.57
CA LYS A 245 -13.41 -15.93 -25.24
C LYS A 245 -14.35 -14.99 -24.50
N ILE A 246 -14.37 -13.75 -24.97
CA ILE A 246 -15.50 -12.83 -24.83
C ILE A 246 -16.75 -13.49 -25.42
#